data_AF-A0A7S4KQ64-F1
#
_entry.id   AF-A0A7S4KQ64-F1
#
_cell.length_a   1.000
_cell.length_b   1.000
_cell.length_c   1.000
_cell.angle_alpha   90.00
_cell.angle_beta   90.00
_cell.angle_gamma   90.00
#
_symmetry.space_group_name_H-M   'P 1'
#
loop_
_entity.id
_entity.type
_entity.pdbx_description
1 polymer ?
#
loop_
_entity_poly.entity_id
_entity_poly.type
_entity_poly.pdbx_seq_one_letter_code
_entity_poly.pdbx_strand_id
1 'polypeptide(L)'
;GLMLAVGAGMMVGKEGPCVHLGCCMANLISRLFSKYRGNEGKKRELMSSAAAAGVAVAFGAPVGGVLFSLEEVSSYFPPHIMWRSIFCAIVAAMSLNQLYPLPFGKHVMFEVTFHHEWQLLEIVPFALVGALGGLIGAFFVRCNTQICAARKTSAIKRWPITETAFVCLLTSAIDYPVVYLQGSNISLLHTLFSDCRRMSGAHEICSLPNAVSIVIALMLCAAIKLILTLFTLGLKIPGGIFVPSLTIGALMGRAVGFALEALHRHLGDVGVFQDCSHTSTCVNPAIYSIVGAAAVLAGVTRMTVSLVVIMIEVTNGMQYVLPVMIGIIISKWVADAFGDESIYIEHIRLNGLPLLDSKADVIFDEHEAASDAMVSRDLQVLTQAGETLRSVQELLHRTTFKGFPVVTSREDMIVVGYIRREILLRVIDKASQTGELTSDTPCVFSREQRELEEEDEQQDFLDFSNFMERSPNLVFHTAPIASVVEMVRGLGLRYLLVTEGGRLVGIIKKKDLLEHMEYHRKLTKLRTEESS
;
A
#
# COMPACT_ATOMS: atom_id res chain seq x y z
N GLY A 1 21.73 -4.59 5.19
CA GLY A 1 20.90 -4.33 3.99
C GLY A 1 20.64 -2.86 3.85
N LEU A 2 19.55 -2.36 4.46
CA LEU A 2 19.09 -0.97 4.28
C LEU A 2 20.16 0.08 4.58
N MET A 3 20.84 -0.04 5.74
CA MET A 3 21.91 0.89 6.14
C MET A 3 23.04 0.96 5.12
N LEU A 4 23.39 -0.17 4.49
CA LEU A 4 24.44 -0.22 3.46
C LEU A 4 23.97 0.42 2.15
N ALA A 5 22.72 0.19 1.75
CA ALA A 5 22.16 0.77 0.53
C ALA A 5 22.03 2.30 0.62
N VAL A 6 21.54 2.79 1.77
CA VAL A 6 21.46 4.24 2.05
C VAL A 6 22.85 4.85 2.24
N GLY A 7 23.75 4.17 2.97
CA GLY A 7 25.12 4.61 3.19
C GLY A 7 25.98 4.65 1.92
N ALA A 8 25.66 3.81 0.93
CA ALA A 8 26.30 3.83 -0.39
C ALA A 8 25.85 5.00 -1.29
N GLY A 9 24.88 5.81 -0.84
CA GLY A 9 24.37 6.94 -1.61
C GLY A 9 23.44 6.55 -2.76
N MET A 10 22.93 5.32 -2.79
CA MET A 10 21.97 4.90 -3.81
C MET A 10 20.66 5.70 -3.69
N MET A 11 19.93 5.83 -4.80
CA MET A 11 18.61 6.48 -4.86
C MET A 11 17.53 5.59 -4.22
N VAL A 12 17.60 5.43 -2.90
CA VAL A 12 16.67 4.66 -2.06
C VAL A 12 16.39 5.40 -0.75
N GLY A 13 15.16 5.29 -0.26
CA GLY A 13 14.74 5.81 1.05
C GLY A 13 14.68 4.72 2.13
N LYS A 14 14.85 5.12 3.39
CA LYS A 14 14.68 4.22 4.55
C LYS A 14 13.22 4.00 4.96
N GLU A 15 12.33 4.91 4.56
CA GLU A 15 11.01 5.06 5.17
C GLU A 15 10.05 3.88 4.91
N GLY A 16 9.98 3.37 3.68
CA GLY A 16 9.17 2.19 3.37
C GLY A 16 9.59 0.94 4.17
N PRO A 17 10.88 0.56 4.16
CA PRO A 17 11.39 -0.52 5.00
C PRO A 17 11.14 -0.35 6.50
N CYS A 18 11.12 0.88 7.04
CA CYS A 18 10.77 1.12 8.45
C CYS A 18 9.35 0.65 8.80
N VAL A 19 8.39 0.85 7.91
CA VAL A 19 7.01 0.34 8.07
C VAL A 19 7.02 -1.18 8.20
N HIS A 20 7.74 -1.86 7.30
CA HIS A 20 7.85 -3.32 7.32
C HIS A 20 8.54 -3.83 8.59
N LEU A 21 9.60 -3.16 9.06
CA LEU A 21 10.27 -3.49 10.32
C LEU A 21 9.33 -3.34 11.52
N GLY A 22 8.50 -2.29 11.54
CA GLY A 22 7.46 -2.10 12.55
C GLY A 22 6.47 -3.28 12.59
N CYS A 23 5.96 -3.69 11.43
CA CYS A 23 5.06 -4.85 11.33
C CYS A 23 5.75 -6.17 11.73
N CYS A 24 7.02 -6.36 11.39
CA CYS A 24 7.80 -7.54 11.81
C CYS A 24 7.91 -7.62 13.34
N MET A 25 8.23 -6.50 13.98
CA MET A 25 8.31 -6.40 15.45
C MET A 25 6.95 -6.70 16.08
N ALA A 26 5.87 -6.13 15.54
CA ALA A 26 4.52 -6.37 16.02
C ALA A 26 4.10 -7.84 15.88
N ASN A 27 4.45 -8.51 14.78
CA ASN A 27 4.20 -9.93 14.61
C ASN A 27 5.01 -10.78 15.60
N LEU A 28 6.25 -10.43 15.93
CA LEU A 28 7.02 -11.11 16.96
C LEU A 28 6.36 -10.96 18.35
N ILE A 29 6.03 -9.71 18.72
CA ILE A 29 5.39 -9.38 20.00
C ILE A 29 4.02 -10.06 20.11
N SER A 30 3.24 -10.13 19.02
CA SER A 30 1.91 -10.77 19.01
C SER A 30 1.95 -12.24 19.44
N ARG A 31 3.07 -12.94 19.21
CA ARG A 31 3.24 -14.36 19.58
C ARG A 31 3.43 -14.55 21.08
N LEU A 32 3.93 -13.52 21.78
CA LEU A 32 4.15 -13.55 23.23
C LEU A 32 2.83 -13.45 24.02
N PHE A 33 1.78 -12.90 23.42
CA PHE A 33 0.49 -12.68 24.07
C PHE A 33 -0.58 -13.62 23.53
N SER A 34 -1.19 -14.42 24.41
CA SER A 34 -2.26 -15.37 24.06
C SER A 34 -3.45 -14.71 23.36
N LYS A 35 -3.80 -13.48 23.77
CA LYS A 35 -4.87 -12.66 23.18
C LYS A 35 -4.71 -12.43 21.67
N TYR A 36 -3.48 -12.32 21.17
CA TYR A 36 -3.19 -12.03 19.76
C TYR A 36 -2.73 -13.28 18.99
N ARG A 37 -2.06 -14.23 19.65
CA ARG A 37 -1.48 -15.43 19.02
C ARG A 37 -2.49 -16.28 18.23
N GLY A 38 -3.71 -16.44 18.74
CA GLY A 38 -4.75 -17.27 18.13
C GLY A 38 -5.81 -16.50 17.34
N ASN A 39 -5.75 -15.17 17.31
CA ASN A 39 -6.78 -14.33 16.70
C ASN A 39 -6.19 -13.49 15.57
N GLU A 40 -6.31 -13.98 14.34
CA GLU A 40 -5.83 -13.31 13.13
C GLU A 40 -6.48 -11.93 12.90
N GLY A 41 -7.73 -11.75 13.34
CA GLY A 41 -8.41 -10.44 13.31
C GLY A 41 -7.66 -9.42 14.13
N LYS A 42 -7.49 -9.68 15.44
CA LYS A 42 -6.74 -8.80 16.36
C LYS A 42 -5.27 -8.61 15.96
N LYS A 43 -4.67 -9.64 15.35
CA LYS A 43 -3.31 -9.54 14.81
C LYS A 43 -3.24 -8.54 13.64
N ARG A 44 -4.24 -8.51 12.76
CA ARG A 44 -4.35 -7.52 11.67
C ARG A 44 -4.51 -6.09 12.21
N GLU A 45 -5.28 -5.92 13.28
CA GLU A 45 -5.41 -4.63 13.98
C GLU A 45 -4.03 -4.15 14.48
N LEU A 46 -3.29 -5.02 15.17
CA LEU A 46 -1.97 -4.72 15.68
C LEU A 46 -0.95 -4.39 14.58
N MET A 47 -1.00 -5.11 13.46
CA MET A 47 -0.14 -4.84 12.29
C MET A 47 -0.44 -3.46 11.68
N SER A 48 -1.71 -3.03 11.67
CA SER A 48 -2.11 -1.70 11.20
C SER A 48 -1.55 -0.60 12.12
N SER A 49 -1.69 -0.77 13.44
CA SER A 49 -1.09 0.16 14.42
C SER A 49 0.44 0.24 14.32
N ALA A 50 1.09 -0.89 14.05
CA ALA A 50 2.54 -0.94 13.88
C ALA A 50 3.02 -0.30 12.57
N ALA A 51 2.24 -0.42 11.49
CA ALA A 51 2.50 0.27 10.24
C ALA A 51 2.45 1.79 10.44
N ALA A 52 1.42 2.28 11.14
CA ALA A 52 1.28 3.69 11.51
C ALA A 52 2.47 4.20 12.33
N ALA A 53 2.89 3.45 13.35
CA ALA A 53 4.07 3.78 14.15
C ALA A 53 5.38 3.77 13.32
N GLY A 54 5.50 2.85 12.36
CA GLY A 54 6.65 2.80 11.45
C GLY A 54 6.77 4.05 10.58
N VAL A 55 5.64 4.55 10.04
CA VAL A 55 5.60 5.82 9.28
C VAL A 55 5.86 7.02 10.20
N ALA A 56 5.31 7.01 11.41
CA ALA A 56 5.53 8.07 12.39
C ALA A 56 7.00 8.21 12.78
N VAL A 57 7.71 7.09 12.98
CA VAL A 57 9.16 7.08 13.26
C VAL A 57 9.98 7.45 12.03
N ALA A 58 9.53 7.07 10.84
CA ALA A 58 10.19 7.36 9.58
C ALA A 58 10.26 8.86 9.29
N PHE A 59 9.11 9.55 9.38
CA PHE A 59 8.94 10.95 9.00
C PHE A 59 8.86 11.92 10.19
N GLY A 60 8.69 11.44 11.42
CA GLY A 60 8.32 12.29 12.56
C GLY A 60 6.88 12.78 12.51
N ALA A 61 6.00 12.08 11.77
CA ALA A 61 4.63 12.49 11.45
C ALA A 61 3.61 11.47 12.03
N PRO A 62 3.18 11.60 13.30
CA PRO A 62 2.32 10.62 13.95
C PRO A 62 0.89 10.60 13.38
N VAL A 63 0.28 11.75 13.09
CA VAL A 63 -1.09 11.79 12.52
C VAL A 63 -1.04 11.33 11.07
N GLY A 64 -0.04 11.78 10.32
CA GLY A 64 0.21 11.35 8.94
C GLY A 64 0.41 9.83 8.84
N GLY A 65 1.11 9.23 9.80
CA GLY A 65 1.32 7.77 9.86
C GLY A 65 0.04 6.97 10.10
N VAL A 66 -0.87 7.46 10.95
CA VAL A 66 -2.16 6.79 11.18
C VAL A 66 -3.04 6.86 9.94
N LEU A 67 -3.10 8.04 9.31
CA LEU A 67 -3.84 8.22 8.06
C LEU A 67 -3.23 7.38 6.93
N PHE A 68 -1.90 7.24 6.87
CA PHE A 68 -1.25 6.31 5.94
C PHE A 68 -1.73 4.88 6.15
N SER A 69 -1.79 4.40 7.39
CA SER A 69 -2.26 3.04 7.65
C SER A 69 -3.74 2.87 7.27
N LEU A 70 -4.56 3.89 7.51
CA LEU A 70 -5.97 3.88 7.15
C LEU A 70 -6.15 3.89 5.62
N GLU A 71 -5.36 4.70 4.91
CA GLU A 71 -5.50 4.91 3.47
C GLU A 71 -4.86 3.79 2.64
N GLU A 72 -3.69 3.26 3.02
CA GLU A 72 -2.91 2.32 2.19
C GLU A 72 -2.84 0.89 2.72
N VAL A 73 -2.96 0.67 4.04
CA VAL A 73 -2.66 -0.63 4.66
C VAL A 73 -3.93 -1.40 5.05
N SER A 74 -4.96 -0.69 5.51
CA SER A 74 -6.12 -1.28 6.18
C SER A 74 -7.39 -1.12 5.35
N SER A 75 -8.04 -2.22 4.97
CA SER A 75 -9.37 -2.19 4.33
C SER A 75 -10.50 -1.85 5.31
N TYR A 76 -10.30 -2.14 6.60
CA TYR A 76 -11.25 -1.86 7.67
C TYR A 76 -10.49 -1.30 8.87
N PHE A 77 -10.90 -0.12 9.34
CA PHE A 77 -10.19 0.61 10.37
C PHE A 77 -11.16 1.24 11.40
N PRO A 78 -11.63 0.45 12.39
CA PRO A 78 -12.59 0.93 13.38
C PRO A 78 -12.01 2.02 14.30
N PRO A 79 -12.86 2.91 14.85
CA PRO A 79 -12.42 4.08 15.61
C PRO A 79 -11.52 3.76 16.83
N HIS A 80 -11.76 2.64 17.49
CA HIS A 80 -10.95 2.24 18.65
C HIS A 80 -9.51 1.82 18.26
N ILE A 81 -9.30 1.33 17.03
CA ILE A 81 -7.95 1.04 16.51
C ILE A 81 -7.28 2.34 16.10
N MET A 82 -8.02 3.30 15.54
CA MET A 82 -7.51 4.62 15.22
C MET A 82 -6.86 5.27 16.43
N TRP A 83 -7.59 5.36 17.55
CA TRP A 83 -7.04 5.92 18.79
C TRP A 83 -5.82 5.16 19.33
N ARG A 84 -5.84 3.82 19.29
CA ARG A 84 -4.68 3.00 19.70
C ARG A 84 -3.46 3.22 18.80
N SER A 85 -3.69 3.37 17.50
CA SER A 85 -2.64 3.62 16.50
C SER A 85 -2.04 5.00 16.67
N ILE A 86 -2.86 6.03 16.95
CA ILE A 86 -2.39 7.39 17.24
C ILE A 86 -1.52 7.37 18.50
N PHE A 87 -2.00 6.75 19.58
CA PHE A 87 -1.22 6.63 20.81
C PHE A 87 0.12 5.94 20.58
N CYS A 88 0.12 4.82 19.85
CA CYS A 88 1.33 4.09 19.50
C CYS A 88 2.31 4.94 18.66
N ALA A 89 1.79 5.66 17.66
CA ALA A 89 2.57 6.53 16.78
C ALA A 89 3.21 7.71 17.54
N ILE A 90 2.45 8.37 18.42
CA ILE A 90 2.95 9.47 19.26
C ILE A 90 4.07 8.97 20.18
N VAL A 91 3.85 7.86 20.90
CA VAL A 91 4.86 7.30 21.80
C VAL A 91 6.14 6.93 21.04
N ALA A 92 6.00 6.34 19.85
CA ALA A 92 7.14 5.97 19.01
C ALA A 92 7.92 7.19 18.51
N ALA A 93 7.23 8.22 18.01
CA ALA A 93 7.85 9.47 17.57
C ALA A 93 8.53 10.24 18.73
N MET A 94 7.88 10.32 19.90
CA MET A 94 8.45 10.94 21.09
C MET A 94 9.70 10.19 21.58
N SER A 95 9.66 8.86 21.57
CA SER A 95 10.80 8.03 21.97
C SER A 95 12.00 8.24 21.05
N LEU A 96 11.78 8.32 19.73
CA LEU A 96 12.85 8.64 18.78
C LEU A 96 13.45 10.02 19.06
N ASN A 97 12.60 11.04 19.25
CA ASN A 97 13.04 12.41 19.51
C ASN A 97 13.83 12.55 20.83
N GLN A 98 13.55 11.72 21.83
CA GLN A 98 14.31 11.70 23.08
C GLN A 98 15.65 10.96 22.96
N LEU A 99 15.69 9.83 22.25
CA LEU A 99 16.93 9.05 22.07
C LEU A 99 17.90 9.69 21.08
N TYR A 100 17.37 10.29 20.04
CA TYR A 100 18.13 10.90 18.96
C TYR A 100 17.49 12.24 18.61
N PRO A 101 17.87 13.34 19.30
CA PRO A 101 17.49 14.66 18.81
C PRO A 101 18.00 14.76 17.37
N LEU A 102 17.09 15.06 16.45
CA LEU A 102 17.42 15.12 15.02
C LEU A 102 18.67 16.01 14.82
N PRO A 103 19.55 15.69 13.85
CA PRO A 103 20.90 16.26 13.74
C PRO A 103 20.97 17.78 13.60
N PHE A 104 19.82 18.46 13.49
CA PHE A 104 19.67 19.91 13.39
C PHE A 104 19.18 20.57 14.68
N GLY A 105 19.08 19.85 15.81
CA GLY A 105 18.61 20.38 17.10
C GLY A 105 17.14 20.80 17.12
N LYS A 106 16.35 20.32 16.15
CA LYS A 106 14.95 20.68 15.92
C LYS A 106 14.05 19.45 16.08
N HIS A 107 12.79 19.66 16.47
CA HIS A 107 11.80 18.59 16.69
C HIS A 107 11.18 18.03 15.39
N VAL A 108 11.50 18.61 14.24
CA VAL A 108 10.89 18.30 12.93
C VAL A 108 12.00 18.14 11.87
N MET A 109 11.80 17.23 10.92
CA MET A 109 12.80 16.83 9.92
C MET A 109 13.18 17.96 8.95
N PHE A 110 12.20 18.78 8.51
CA PHE A 110 12.42 19.93 7.64
C PHE A 110 11.63 21.14 8.15
N GLU A 111 12.00 21.72 9.29
CA GLU A 111 11.28 22.91 9.78
C GLU A 111 11.40 24.07 8.80
N VAL A 112 10.25 24.54 8.31
CA VAL A 112 10.19 25.70 7.41
C VAL A 112 9.42 26.84 8.05
N THR A 113 10.12 27.93 8.36
CA THR A 113 9.53 29.18 8.85
C THR A 113 9.49 30.19 7.73
N PHE A 114 8.36 30.23 7.05
CA PHE A 114 8.08 31.23 6.03
C PHE A 114 7.33 32.40 6.68
N HIS A 115 7.73 33.61 6.31
CA HIS A 115 7.13 34.85 6.84
C HIS A 115 6.19 35.52 5.84
N HIS A 116 5.93 34.89 4.69
CA HIS A 116 5.05 35.42 3.64
C HIS A 116 3.90 34.45 3.36
N GLU A 117 2.70 35.02 3.28
CA GLU A 117 1.49 34.34 2.86
C GLU A 117 1.49 34.19 1.34
N TRP A 118 1.03 33.04 0.85
CA TRP A 118 0.86 32.80 -0.58
C TRP A 118 -0.38 33.56 -1.08
N GLN A 119 -0.37 33.95 -2.36
CA GLN A 119 -1.49 34.69 -2.95
C GLN A 119 -2.41 33.77 -3.75
N LEU A 120 -3.70 34.11 -3.83
CA LEU A 120 -4.71 33.33 -4.59
C LEU A 120 -4.30 33.08 -6.05
N LEU A 121 -3.55 33.99 -6.64
CA LEU A 121 -3.08 33.87 -8.02
C LEU A 121 -2.02 32.78 -8.20
N GLU A 122 -1.25 32.46 -7.16
CA GLU A 122 -0.26 31.38 -7.19
C GLU A 122 -0.89 29.99 -7.31
N ILE A 123 -2.22 29.87 -7.13
CA ILE A 123 -2.96 28.61 -7.32
C ILE A 123 -2.76 28.04 -8.73
N VAL A 124 -2.72 28.88 -9.77
CA VAL A 124 -2.55 28.42 -11.16
C VAL A 124 -1.15 27.82 -11.37
N PRO A 125 -0.06 28.50 -10.97
CA PRO A 125 1.26 27.88 -10.89
C PRO A 125 1.34 26.60 -10.05
N PHE A 126 0.71 26.54 -8.87
CA PHE A 126 0.70 25.31 -8.06
C PHE A 126 -0.04 24.17 -8.75
N ALA A 127 -1.13 24.45 -9.46
CA ALA A 127 -1.84 23.48 -10.27
C ALA A 127 -0.98 22.95 -11.42
N LEU A 128 -0.19 23.81 -12.08
CA LEU A 128 0.76 23.40 -13.12
C LEU A 128 1.84 22.48 -12.56
N VAL A 129 2.41 22.81 -11.40
CA VAL A 129 3.38 21.94 -10.71
C VAL A 129 2.76 20.59 -10.36
N GLY A 130 1.49 20.59 -9.91
CA GLY A 130 0.70 19.38 -9.69
C GLY A 130 0.59 18.53 -10.94
N ALA A 131 0.17 19.12 -12.07
CA ALA A 131 0.01 18.42 -13.34
C ALA A 131 1.32 17.84 -13.87
N LEU A 132 2.42 18.60 -13.80
CA LEU A 132 3.76 18.10 -14.16
C LEU A 132 4.20 16.95 -13.24
N GLY A 133 3.93 17.06 -11.94
CA GLY A 133 4.21 15.99 -10.97
C GLY A 133 3.46 14.70 -11.27
N GLY A 134 2.19 14.82 -11.67
CA GLY A 134 1.35 13.69 -12.08
C GLY A 134 1.86 13.02 -13.36
N LEU A 135 2.26 13.81 -14.35
CA LEU A 135 2.82 13.30 -15.61
C LEU A 135 4.14 12.56 -15.37
N ILE A 136 5.06 13.14 -14.59
CA ILE A 136 6.33 12.47 -14.22
C ILE A 136 6.06 11.20 -13.42
N GLY A 137 5.09 11.24 -12.50
CA GLY A 137 4.70 10.08 -11.70
C GLY A 137 4.16 8.93 -12.56
N ALA A 138 3.23 9.20 -13.47
CA ALA A 138 2.69 8.21 -14.42
C ALA A 138 3.79 7.63 -15.32
N PHE A 139 4.62 8.50 -15.92
CA PHE A 139 5.78 8.07 -16.71
C PHE A 139 6.72 7.17 -15.90
N PHE A 140 7.02 7.55 -14.66
CA PHE A 140 7.88 6.77 -13.78
C PHE A 140 7.31 5.38 -13.52
N VAL A 141 6.03 5.28 -13.14
CA VAL A 141 5.36 4.00 -12.87
C VAL A 141 5.41 3.10 -14.09
N ARG A 142 5.03 3.62 -15.27
CA ARG A 142 5.00 2.84 -16.52
C ARG A 142 6.37 2.30 -16.90
N CYS A 143 7.37 3.17 -16.94
CA CYS A 143 8.74 2.76 -17.27
C CYS A 143 9.31 1.78 -16.24
N ASN A 144 9.12 2.04 -14.95
CA ASN A 144 9.62 1.17 -13.91
C ASN A 144 8.99 -0.23 -13.99
N THR A 145 7.67 -0.31 -14.19
CA THR A 145 6.94 -1.59 -14.32
C THR A 145 7.46 -2.40 -15.51
N GLN A 146 7.69 -1.74 -16.67
CA GLN A 146 8.28 -2.39 -17.85
C GLN A 146 9.71 -2.88 -17.61
N ILE A 147 10.57 -2.05 -16.99
CA ILE A 147 11.95 -2.42 -16.65
C ILE A 147 11.96 -3.62 -15.71
N CYS A 148 11.14 -3.60 -14.65
CA CYS A 148 11.02 -4.71 -13.70
C CYS A 148 10.48 -5.99 -14.37
N ALA A 149 9.51 -5.89 -15.28
CA ALA A 149 9.01 -7.02 -16.04
C ALA A 149 10.11 -7.62 -16.94
N ALA A 150 10.86 -6.78 -17.66
CA ALA A 150 11.99 -7.21 -18.48
C ALA A 150 13.12 -7.84 -17.64
N ARG A 151 13.39 -7.36 -16.42
CA ARG A 151 14.35 -7.99 -15.50
C ARG A 151 13.94 -9.39 -15.07
N LYS A 152 12.64 -9.67 -14.99
CA LYS A 152 12.14 -11.02 -14.63
C LYS A 152 12.33 -12.05 -15.75
N THR A 153 12.27 -11.63 -17.00
CA THR A 153 12.39 -12.49 -18.19
C THR A 153 13.81 -12.57 -18.75
N SER A 154 14.63 -11.53 -18.57
CA SER A 154 15.99 -11.45 -19.09
C SER A 154 17.04 -12.23 -18.29
N ALA A 155 18.22 -12.43 -18.90
CA ALA A 155 19.38 -13.07 -18.29
C ALA A 155 19.94 -12.33 -17.05
N ILE A 156 19.58 -11.05 -16.88
CA ILE A 156 19.98 -10.20 -15.74
C ILE A 156 19.54 -10.83 -14.40
N LYS A 157 18.44 -11.59 -14.40
CA LYS A 157 17.96 -12.34 -13.23
C LYS A 157 19.02 -13.23 -12.59
N ARG A 158 19.98 -13.75 -13.38
CA ARG A 158 21.03 -14.67 -12.94
C ARG A 158 22.13 -14.00 -12.14
N TRP A 159 22.36 -12.68 -12.32
CA TRP A 159 23.49 -11.96 -11.73
C TRP A 159 23.07 -10.70 -10.95
N PRO A 160 22.24 -10.83 -9.88
CA PRO A 160 21.70 -9.66 -9.18
C PRO A 160 22.74 -8.84 -8.41
N ILE A 161 23.83 -9.47 -7.97
CA ILE A 161 24.88 -8.81 -7.20
C ILE A 161 25.71 -7.88 -8.11
N THR A 162 26.10 -8.36 -9.29
CA THR A 162 26.89 -7.56 -10.24
C THR A 162 26.06 -6.41 -10.81
N GLU A 163 24.76 -6.61 -11.05
CA GLU A 163 23.84 -5.55 -11.43
C GLU A 163 23.79 -4.44 -10.36
N THR A 164 23.61 -4.83 -9.09
CA THR A 164 23.55 -3.87 -7.97
C THR A 164 24.87 -3.11 -7.83
N ALA A 165 26.00 -3.80 -7.94
CA ALA A 165 27.33 -3.18 -7.89
C ALA A 165 27.55 -2.20 -9.06
N PHE A 166 27.11 -2.57 -10.27
CA PHE A 166 27.21 -1.71 -11.45
C PHE A 166 26.34 -0.46 -11.31
N VAL A 167 25.08 -0.58 -10.89
CA VAL A 167 24.20 0.57 -10.69
C VAL A 167 24.71 1.48 -9.58
N CYS A 168 25.26 0.91 -8.50
CA CYS A 168 25.90 1.69 -7.44
C CYS A 168 27.09 2.50 -7.98
N LEU A 169 28.00 1.84 -8.72
CA LEU A 169 29.17 2.50 -9.32
C LEU A 169 28.75 3.60 -10.30
N LEU A 170 27.77 3.34 -11.15
CA LEU A 170 27.22 4.32 -12.09
C LEU A 170 26.59 5.52 -11.36
N THR A 171 25.82 5.26 -10.29
CA THR A 171 25.21 6.32 -9.46
C THR A 171 26.30 7.20 -8.87
N SER A 172 27.33 6.61 -8.25
CA SER A 172 28.45 7.35 -7.67
C SER A 172 29.25 8.12 -8.74
N ALA A 173 29.47 7.54 -9.92
CA ALA A 173 30.19 8.20 -11.02
C ALA A 173 29.44 9.41 -11.59
N ILE A 174 28.10 9.39 -11.57
CA ILE A 174 27.25 10.51 -12.03
C ILE A 174 27.08 11.57 -10.93
N ASP A 175 26.86 11.16 -9.68
CA ASP A 175 26.61 12.08 -8.57
C ASP A 175 27.90 12.81 -8.12
N TYR A 176 29.07 12.18 -8.23
CA TYR A 176 30.36 12.78 -7.83
C TYR A 176 30.70 14.10 -8.55
N PRO A 177 30.65 14.21 -9.90
CA PRO A 177 31.00 15.45 -10.59
C PRO A 177 29.96 16.57 -10.46
N VAL A 178 28.70 16.24 -10.15
CA VAL A 178 27.62 17.24 -10.10
C VAL A 178 27.47 17.77 -8.68
N VAL A 179 27.96 18.99 -8.43
CA VAL A 179 27.93 19.66 -7.10
C VAL A 179 26.55 19.59 -6.44
N TYR A 180 25.48 19.80 -7.20
CA TYR A 180 24.09 19.75 -6.71
C TYR A 180 23.62 18.37 -6.23
N LEU A 181 24.25 17.31 -6.71
CA LEU A 181 23.91 15.93 -6.37
C LEU A 181 24.83 15.34 -5.30
N GLN A 182 25.84 16.09 -4.86
CA GLN A 182 26.75 15.67 -3.80
C GLN A 182 26.04 15.68 -2.45
N GLY A 183 26.15 14.56 -1.73
CA GLY A 183 25.62 14.40 -0.38
C GLY A 183 24.37 13.52 -0.30
N SER A 184 23.74 13.51 0.88
CA SER A 184 22.55 12.70 1.13
C SER A 184 21.30 13.35 0.52
N ASN A 185 20.39 12.54 -0.04
CA ASN A 185 19.10 13.01 -0.56
C ASN A 185 18.27 13.78 0.50
N ILE A 186 18.41 13.42 1.78
CA ILE A 186 17.75 14.13 2.89
C ILE A 186 18.36 15.53 3.08
N SER A 187 19.68 15.65 3.01
CA SER A 187 20.36 16.95 3.08
C SER A 187 19.99 17.83 1.89
N LEU A 188 19.92 17.25 0.68
CA LEU A 188 19.47 17.96 -0.51
C LEU A 188 18.03 18.46 -0.36
N LEU A 189 17.11 17.64 0.16
CA LEU A 189 15.73 18.06 0.45
C LEU A 189 15.67 19.22 1.44
N HIS A 190 16.46 19.17 2.53
CA HIS A 190 16.53 20.26 3.49
C HIS A 190 17.00 21.57 2.82
N THR A 191 18.00 21.50 1.95
CA THR A 191 18.49 22.66 1.18
C THR A 191 17.46 23.16 0.16
N LEU A 192 16.66 22.28 -0.44
CA LEU A 192 15.62 22.67 -1.39
C LEU A 192 14.41 23.30 -0.72
N PHE A 193 14.07 22.88 0.51
CA PHE A 193 12.95 23.44 1.28
C PHE A 193 13.33 24.72 2.04
N SER A 194 14.62 25.03 2.18
CA SER A 194 15.05 26.25 2.85
C SER A 194 14.88 27.51 1.98
N ASP A 195 14.65 28.63 2.66
CA ASP A 195 14.65 29.94 2.02
C ASP A 195 16.11 30.37 1.75
N CYS A 196 16.39 30.75 0.51
CA CYS A 196 17.73 31.19 0.09
C CYS A 196 18.23 32.40 0.88
N ARG A 197 17.34 33.21 1.45
CA ARG A 197 17.70 34.41 2.23
C ARG A 197 18.32 34.13 3.60
N ARG A 198 18.00 32.98 4.20
CA ARG A 198 18.52 32.56 5.53
C ARG A 198 19.85 31.81 5.44
N MET A 199 20.26 31.43 4.23
CA MET A 199 21.48 30.66 4.03
C MET A 199 22.65 31.63 3.87
N SER A 200 23.29 32.00 4.99
CA SER A 200 24.52 32.80 5.00
C SER A 200 25.69 31.98 4.47
N GLY A 201 25.82 31.90 3.15
CA GLY A 201 26.88 31.20 2.45
C GLY A 201 26.47 31.00 0.99
N ALA A 202 27.37 31.30 0.06
CA ALA A 202 27.18 31.13 -1.38
C ALA A 202 27.03 29.64 -1.74
N HIS A 203 25.86 29.05 -1.49
CA HIS A 203 25.43 27.88 -2.24
C HIS A 203 25.00 28.35 -3.63
N GLU A 204 25.63 27.82 -4.67
CA GLU A 204 25.36 28.15 -6.07
C GLU A 204 23.87 28.04 -6.43
N ILE A 205 23.13 27.16 -5.72
CA ILE A 205 21.67 26.94 -5.83
C ILE A 205 20.86 28.23 -5.61
N CYS A 206 21.39 29.18 -4.84
CA CYS A 206 20.73 30.44 -4.48
C CYS A 206 21.32 31.68 -5.18
N SER A 207 22.22 31.50 -6.15
CA SER A 207 22.87 32.61 -6.84
C SER A 207 21.97 33.19 -7.96
N LEU A 208 21.35 34.34 -7.70
CA LEU A 208 20.39 34.96 -8.61
C LEU A 208 20.88 35.49 -9.98
N PRO A 209 22.18 35.80 -10.24
CA PRO A 209 22.55 36.45 -11.51
C PRO A 209 22.39 35.57 -12.75
N ASN A 210 22.24 34.24 -12.61
CA ASN A 210 22.04 33.29 -13.72
C ASN A 210 20.80 32.40 -13.52
N ALA A 211 19.63 33.00 -13.25
CA ALA A 211 18.40 32.26 -12.96
C ALA A 211 18.06 31.18 -14.02
N VAL A 212 18.22 31.47 -15.31
CA VAL A 212 17.95 30.53 -16.41
C VAL A 212 18.90 29.31 -16.34
N SER A 213 20.19 29.53 -16.10
CA SER A 213 21.17 28.44 -15.98
C SER A 213 20.89 27.54 -14.79
N ILE A 214 20.43 28.12 -13.67
CA ILE A 214 20.03 27.35 -12.48
C ILE A 214 18.78 26.51 -12.76
N VAL A 215 17.76 27.09 -13.42
CA VAL A 215 16.55 26.34 -13.81
C VAL A 215 16.92 25.14 -14.69
N ILE A 216 17.77 25.35 -15.69
CA ILE A 216 18.25 24.26 -16.56
C ILE A 216 19.03 23.21 -15.75
N ALA A 217 19.92 23.63 -14.87
CA ALA A 217 20.71 22.73 -14.02
C ALA A 217 19.81 21.88 -13.08
N LEU A 218 18.81 22.50 -12.45
CA LEU A 218 17.87 21.81 -11.56
C LEU A 218 16.99 20.80 -12.32
N MET A 219 16.52 21.16 -13.51
CA MET A 219 15.75 20.25 -14.37
C MET A 219 16.61 19.09 -14.87
N LEU A 220 17.87 19.33 -15.23
CA LEU A 220 18.82 18.28 -15.60
C LEU A 220 19.09 17.34 -14.40
N CYS A 221 19.28 17.89 -13.20
CA CYS A 221 19.44 17.10 -11.98
C CYS A 221 18.20 16.25 -11.68
N ALA A 222 17.00 16.82 -11.85
CA ALA A 222 15.74 16.09 -11.69
C ALA A 222 15.64 14.91 -12.68
N ALA A 223 16.00 15.14 -13.95
CA ALA A 223 16.00 14.10 -14.98
C ALA A 223 17.02 12.98 -14.69
N ILE A 224 18.24 13.33 -14.28
CA ILE A 224 19.27 12.37 -13.87
C ILE A 224 18.78 11.53 -12.69
N LYS A 225 18.25 12.17 -11.64
CA LYS A 225 17.75 11.48 -10.44
C LYS A 225 16.52 10.61 -10.76
N LEU A 226 15.65 11.03 -11.69
CA LEU A 226 14.54 10.22 -12.20
C LEU A 226 15.05 8.93 -12.85
N ILE A 227 16.02 9.04 -13.77
CA ILE A 227 16.61 7.89 -14.47
C ILE A 227 17.30 6.94 -13.49
N LEU A 228 18.11 7.48 -12.57
CA LEU A 228 18.77 6.67 -11.53
C LEU A 228 17.74 5.92 -10.68
N THR A 229 16.66 6.61 -10.27
CA THR A 229 15.60 6.01 -9.45
C THR A 229 14.84 4.90 -10.19
N LEU A 230 14.62 5.04 -11.51
CA LEU A 230 14.02 3.99 -12.35
C LEU A 230 14.86 2.69 -12.31
N PHE A 231 16.18 2.81 -12.35
CA PHE A 231 17.06 1.64 -12.31
C PHE A 231 17.26 1.09 -10.89
N THR A 232 17.31 1.92 -9.85
CA THR A 232 17.56 1.48 -8.47
C THR A 232 16.38 0.73 -7.86
N LEU A 233 15.13 1.14 -8.15
CA LEU A 233 13.94 0.56 -7.53
C LEU A 233 13.70 -0.91 -7.93
N GLY A 234 14.15 -1.32 -9.11
CA GLY A 234 14.06 -2.71 -9.55
C GLY A 234 15.16 -3.65 -9.00
N LEU A 235 16.11 -3.13 -8.23
CA LEU A 235 17.22 -3.92 -7.70
C LEU A 235 16.80 -4.78 -6.51
N LYS A 236 17.52 -5.88 -6.26
CA LYS A 236 17.28 -6.78 -5.12
C LYS A 236 17.88 -6.23 -3.82
N ILE A 237 17.56 -4.98 -3.48
CA ILE A 237 18.00 -4.31 -2.26
C ILE A 237 16.78 -3.80 -1.47
N PRO A 238 16.85 -3.77 -0.13
CA PRO A 238 15.81 -3.13 0.67
C PRO A 238 15.91 -1.61 0.49
N GLY A 239 14.86 -1.00 -0.04
CA GLY A 239 14.76 0.44 -0.25
C GLY A 239 13.32 0.89 -0.41
N GLY A 240 13.05 2.15 -0.09
CA GLY A 240 11.76 2.81 -0.27
C GLY A 240 11.83 3.90 -1.35
N ILE A 241 10.69 4.23 -1.95
CA ILE A 241 10.59 5.22 -3.03
C ILE A 241 10.30 6.66 -2.56
N PHE A 242 9.84 6.83 -1.32
CA PHE A 242 9.39 8.12 -0.79
C PHE A 242 10.41 9.25 -0.99
N VAL A 243 11.62 9.09 -0.44
CA VAL A 243 12.66 10.13 -0.49
C VAL A 243 13.10 10.43 -1.94
N PRO A 244 13.44 9.44 -2.79
CA PRO A 244 13.74 9.70 -4.19
C PRO A 244 12.66 10.50 -4.94
N SER A 245 11.38 10.15 -4.79
CA SER A 245 10.28 10.87 -5.44
C SER A 245 10.12 12.29 -4.91
N LEU A 246 10.25 12.49 -3.59
CA LEU A 246 10.27 13.82 -2.99
C LEU A 246 11.42 14.68 -3.55
N THR A 247 12.62 14.11 -3.70
CA THR A 247 13.79 14.84 -4.21
C THR A 247 13.60 15.27 -5.67
N ILE A 248 13.10 14.36 -6.53
CA ILE A 248 12.83 14.68 -7.95
C ILE A 248 11.78 15.79 -8.05
N GLY A 249 10.69 15.68 -7.27
CA GLY A 249 9.65 16.71 -7.24
C GLY A 249 10.11 18.02 -6.64
N ALA A 250 10.97 18.01 -5.62
CA ALA A 250 11.54 19.21 -5.02
C ALA A 250 12.42 19.96 -6.01
N LEU A 251 13.26 19.26 -6.77
CA LEU A 251 14.11 19.84 -7.82
C LEU A 251 13.25 20.50 -8.91
N MET A 252 12.23 19.79 -9.40
CA MET A 252 11.29 20.32 -10.39
C MET A 252 10.52 21.52 -9.87
N GLY A 253 9.94 21.41 -8.66
CA GLY A 253 9.18 22.48 -8.04
C GLY A 253 10.03 23.73 -7.79
N ARG A 254 11.27 23.56 -7.32
CA ARG A 254 12.22 24.67 -7.15
C ARG A 254 12.56 25.33 -8.49
N ALA A 255 12.75 24.55 -9.55
CA ALA A 255 13.01 25.08 -10.89
C ALA A 255 11.82 25.91 -11.42
N VAL A 256 10.59 25.44 -11.24
CA VAL A 256 9.38 26.20 -11.59
C VAL A 256 9.26 27.48 -10.76
N GLY A 257 9.54 27.40 -9.46
CA GLY A 257 9.55 28.57 -8.56
C GLY A 257 10.55 29.64 -9.01
N PHE A 258 11.78 29.25 -9.38
CA PHE A 258 12.77 30.19 -9.92
C PHE A 258 12.39 30.74 -11.30
N ALA A 259 11.77 29.93 -12.16
CA ALA A 259 11.29 30.39 -13.45
C ALA A 259 10.19 31.46 -13.28
N LEU A 260 9.27 31.28 -12.32
CA LEU A 260 8.25 32.26 -11.98
C LEU A 260 8.83 33.53 -11.36
N GLU A 261 9.82 33.40 -10.48
CA GLU A 261 10.53 34.54 -9.91
C GLU A 261 11.28 35.35 -10.99
N ALA A 262 11.94 34.66 -11.93
CA ALA A 262 12.59 35.30 -13.07
C ALA A 262 11.59 35.96 -14.02
N LEU A 263 10.46 35.29 -14.29
CA LEU A 263 9.38 35.83 -15.11
C LEU A 263 8.77 37.09 -14.50
N HIS A 264 8.53 37.08 -13.18
CA HIS A 264 8.02 38.24 -12.44
C HIS A 264 8.98 39.44 -12.53
N ARG A 265 10.29 39.22 -12.39
CA ARG A 265 11.28 40.29 -12.58
C ARG A 265 11.33 40.85 -14.00
N HIS A 266 11.09 40.02 -15.01
CA HIS A 266 11.11 40.43 -16.42
C HIS A 266 9.83 41.14 -16.87
N LEU A 267 8.65 40.70 -16.42
CA LEU A 267 7.37 41.31 -16.80
C LEU A 267 7.03 42.57 -15.99
N GLY A 268 7.69 42.83 -14.86
CA GLY A 268 7.44 44.01 -14.03
C GLY A 268 6.01 44.06 -13.46
N ASP A 269 5.56 45.27 -13.10
CA ASP A 269 4.27 45.58 -12.45
C ASP A 269 3.02 45.42 -13.35
N VAL A 270 3.07 44.59 -14.40
CA VAL A 270 1.95 44.46 -15.34
C VAL A 270 0.88 43.51 -14.79
N GLY A 271 -0.18 44.09 -14.22
CA GLY A 271 -1.46 43.46 -13.90
C GLY A 271 -1.40 42.42 -12.78
N VAL A 272 -1.14 41.17 -13.15
CA VAL A 272 -1.28 39.93 -12.34
C VAL A 272 -0.45 39.92 -11.04
N PHE A 273 0.59 40.75 -10.97
CA PHE A 273 1.48 40.87 -9.81
C PHE A 273 1.48 42.28 -9.16
N GLN A 274 0.50 43.15 -9.48
CA GLN A 274 0.45 44.52 -8.95
C GLN A 274 0.34 44.59 -7.42
N ASP A 275 -0.34 43.63 -6.79
CA ASP A 275 -0.49 43.56 -5.33
C ASP A 275 0.83 43.23 -4.59
N CYS A 276 1.89 42.88 -5.33
CA CYS A 276 3.21 42.58 -4.78
C CYS A 276 4.18 43.77 -4.80
N SER A 277 3.77 44.92 -5.32
CA SER A 277 4.61 46.10 -5.58
C SER A 277 5.30 46.72 -4.34
N HIS A 278 4.81 46.47 -3.12
CA HIS A 278 5.34 47.09 -1.89
C HIS A 278 6.33 46.24 -1.08
N THR A 279 6.54 44.96 -1.44
CA THR A 279 7.52 44.08 -0.79
C THR A 279 8.38 43.40 -1.83
N SER A 280 9.70 43.52 -1.68
CA SER A 280 10.73 43.09 -2.65
C SER A 280 10.76 41.61 -3.05
N THR A 281 9.83 40.77 -2.58
CA THR A 281 9.75 39.34 -2.92
C THR A 281 8.30 38.82 -2.88
N CYS A 282 7.68 38.70 -4.05
CA CYS A 282 6.32 38.16 -4.23
C CYS A 282 6.27 36.62 -4.19
N VAL A 283 7.26 35.97 -4.81
CA VAL A 283 7.29 34.51 -5.03
C VAL A 283 8.43 33.89 -4.22
N ASN A 284 8.14 32.84 -3.46
CA ASN A 284 9.16 32.07 -2.75
C ASN A 284 9.34 30.67 -3.38
N PRO A 285 10.46 30.41 -4.09
CA PRO A 285 10.70 29.12 -4.75
C PRO A 285 10.68 27.91 -3.81
N ALA A 286 10.92 28.10 -2.51
CA ALA A 286 10.87 27.04 -1.51
C ALA A 286 9.47 26.43 -1.38
N ILE A 287 8.41 27.24 -1.46
CA ILE A 287 7.02 26.74 -1.37
C ILE A 287 6.73 25.82 -2.56
N TYR A 288 7.15 26.22 -3.76
CA TYR A 288 7.00 25.42 -4.97
C TYR A 288 7.78 24.10 -4.90
N SER A 289 8.94 24.07 -4.23
CA SER A 289 9.67 22.83 -4.02
C SER A 289 8.93 21.84 -3.11
N ILE A 290 8.23 22.32 -2.08
CA ILE A 290 7.40 21.48 -1.19
C ILE A 290 6.20 20.93 -1.96
N VAL A 291 5.50 21.79 -2.70
CA VAL A 291 4.35 21.39 -3.54
C VAL A 291 4.79 20.41 -4.63
N GLY A 292 5.93 20.66 -5.29
CA GLY A 292 6.49 19.76 -6.32
C GLY A 292 6.91 18.41 -5.77
N ALA A 293 7.55 18.38 -4.59
CA ALA A 293 7.92 17.14 -3.90
C ALA A 293 6.67 16.29 -3.60
N ALA A 294 5.65 16.92 -3.02
CA ALA A 294 4.38 16.29 -2.72
C ALA A 294 3.66 15.82 -3.99
N ALA A 295 3.65 16.63 -5.06
CA ALA A 295 3.01 16.31 -6.33
C ALA A 295 3.64 15.08 -7.00
N VAL A 296 4.98 15.02 -7.14
CA VAL A 296 5.63 13.83 -7.75
C VAL A 296 5.41 12.59 -6.90
N LEU A 297 5.51 12.70 -5.57
CA LEU A 297 5.24 11.56 -4.69
C LEU A 297 3.79 11.07 -4.85
N ALA A 298 2.80 11.99 -4.87
CA ALA A 298 1.40 11.66 -5.12
C ALA A 298 1.18 11.01 -6.50
N GLY A 299 1.85 11.49 -7.54
CA GLY A 299 1.74 10.90 -8.89
C GLY A 299 2.27 9.46 -8.95
N VAL A 300 3.28 9.14 -8.15
CA VAL A 300 3.88 7.79 -8.08
C VAL A 300 3.10 6.84 -7.16
N THR A 301 2.68 7.30 -5.98
CA THR A 301 2.04 6.45 -4.96
C THR A 301 0.53 6.51 -4.95
N ARG A 302 -0.09 7.51 -5.61
CA ARG A 302 -1.54 7.81 -5.62
C ARG A 302 -2.15 8.08 -4.24
N MET A 303 -1.31 8.47 -3.29
CA MET A 303 -1.69 8.87 -1.94
C MET A 303 -2.19 10.31 -1.91
N THR A 304 -3.25 10.59 -1.15
CA THR A 304 -3.83 11.93 -1.05
C THR A 304 -3.77 12.50 0.37
N VAL A 305 -4.73 12.12 1.23
CA VAL A 305 -4.98 12.78 2.52
C VAL A 305 -3.84 12.53 3.49
N SER A 306 -3.36 11.29 3.59
CA SER A 306 -2.22 10.96 4.43
C SER A 306 -0.96 11.71 4.00
N LEU A 307 -0.72 11.86 2.70
CA LEU A 307 0.45 12.56 2.19
C LEU A 307 0.40 14.06 2.51
N VAL A 308 -0.76 14.72 2.37
CA VAL A 308 -0.95 16.12 2.79
C VAL A 308 -0.53 16.28 4.25
N VAL A 309 -1.06 15.43 5.15
CA VAL A 309 -0.78 15.52 6.59
C VAL A 309 0.67 15.22 6.91
N ILE A 310 1.28 14.21 6.28
CA ILE A 310 2.71 13.91 6.43
C ILE A 310 3.55 15.14 6.05
N MET A 311 3.27 15.75 4.90
CA MET A 311 4.03 16.91 4.44
C MET A 311 3.90 18.11 5.39
N ILE A 312 2.71 18.34 5.96
CA ILE A 312 2.49 19.40 6.94
C ILE A 312 3.24 19.14 8.25
N GLU A 313 3.13 17.93 8.82
CA GLU A 313 3.84 17.58 10.07
C GLU A 313 5.36 17.63 9.89
N VAL A 314 5.86 17.19 8.74
CA VAL A 314 7.29 17.19 8.38
C VAL A 314 7.84 18.60 8.11
N THR A 315 7.01 19.53 7.64
CA THR A 315 7.44 20.91 7.34
C THR A 315 7.15 21.90 8.46
N ASN A 316 6.23 21.54 9.37
CA ASN A 316 5.62 22.44 10.35
C ASN A 316 4.92 23.67 9.72
N GLY A 317 4.50 23.56 8.45
CA GLY A 317 3.99 24.66 7.63
C GLY A 317 2.47 24.64 7.45
N MET A 318 1.68 24.76 8.52
CA MET A 318 0.21 24.70 8.48
C MET A 318 -0.43 25.71 7.49
N GLN A 319 0.24 26.82 7.19
CA GLN A 319 -0.26 27.83 6.25
C GLN A 319 -0.24 27.37 4.78
N TYR A 320 0.51 26.31 4.46
CA TYR A 320 0.72 25.80 3.09
C TYR A 320 -0.08 24.52 2.79
N VAL A 321 -1.04 24.17 3.65
CA VAL A 321 -1.93 23.01 3.47
C VAL A 321 -2.63 23.08 2.11
N LEU A 322 -3.22 24.24 1.77
CA LEU A 322 -4.05 24.37 0.58
C LEU A 322 -3.23 24.23 -0.73
N PRO A 323 -2.11 24.94 -0.94
CA PRO A 323 -1.25 24.72 -2.10
C PRO A 323 -0.79 23.27 -2.27
N VAL A 324 -0.39 22.62 -1.17
CA VAL A 324 0.06 21.22 -1.18
C VAL A 324 -1.09 20.29 -1.55
N MET A 325 -2.29 20.51 -1.00
CA MET A 325 -3.48 19.72 -1.30
C MET A 325 -3.89 19.84 -2.77
N ILE A 326 -3.90 21.06 -3.33
CA ILE A 326 -4.19 21.31 -4.75
C ILE A 326 -3.19 20.57 -5.64
N GLY A 327 -1.89 20.71 -5.37
CA GLY A 327 -0.84 20.02 -6.13
C GLY A 327 -0.96 18.51 -6.09
N ILE A 328 -1.27 17.92 -4.93
CA ILE A 328 -1.48 16.48 -4.75
C ILE A 328 -2.71 15.99 -5.51
N ILE A 329 -3.86 16.66 -5.39
CA ILE A 329 -5.11 16.24 -6.04
C ILE A 329 -4.98 16.29 -7.55
N ILE A 330 -4.43 17.38 -8.09
CA ILE A 330 -4.23 17.53 -9.54
C ILE A 330 -3.21 16.51 -10.04
N SER A 331 -2.10 16.32 -9.31
CA SER A 331 -1.12 15.28 -9.65
C SER A 331 -1.76 13.90 -9.73
N LYS A 332 -2.59 13.54 -8.73
CA LYS A 332 -3.32 12.27 -8.73
C LYS A 332 -4.24 12.16 -9.95
N TRP A 333 -5.09 13.16 -10.22
CA TRP A 333 -6.02 13.12 -11.35
C TRP A 333 -5.30 12.98 -12.70
N VAL A 334 -4.24 13.75 -12.90
CA VAL A 334 -3.42 13.64 -14.12
C VAL A 334 -2.82 12.25 -14.23
N ALA A 335 -2.28 11.71 -13.14
CA ALA A 335 -1.68 10.39 -13.15
C ALA A 335 -2.74 9.28 -13.36
N ASP A 336 -3.94 9.42 -12.80
CA ASP A 336 -5.07 8.48 -12.94
C ASP A 336 -5.57 8.47 -14.39
N ALA A 337 -5.55 9.63 -15.08
CA ALA A 337 -5.93 9.74 -16.48
C ALA A 337 -5.02 8.96 -17.45
N PHE A 338 -3.75 8.73 -17.10
CA PHE A 338 -2.84 7.89 -17.89
C PHE A 338 -3.04 6.38 -17.67
N GLY A 339 -4.01 5.98 -16.82
CA GLY A 339 -4.47 4.61 -16.68
C GLY A 339 -3.54 3.65 -15.91
N ASP A 340 -2.42 4.16 -15.40
CA ASP A 340 -1.50 3.38 -14.55
C ASP A 340 -1.95 3.49 -13.08
N GLU A 341 -1.92 2.37 -12.35
CA GLU A 341 -2.19 2.35 -10.90
C GLU A 341 -0.99 2.87 -10.09
N SER A 342 -1.09 2.87 -8.76
CA SER A 342 0.05 3.18 -7.92
C SER A 342 1.18 2.18 -8.14
N ILE A 343 2.41 2.65 -7.91
CA ILE A 343 3.60 1.78 -8.00
C ILE A 343 3.49 0.54 -7.11
N TYR A 344 2.83 0.67 -5.95
CA TYR A 344 2.67 -0.44 -5.02
C TYR A 344 1.78 -1.53 -5.61
N ILE A 345 0.65 -1.16 -6.22
CA ILE A 345 -0.27 -2.13 -6.82
C ILE A 345 0.39 -2.80 -8.03
N GLU A 346 1.08 -2.03 -8.89
CA GLU A 346 1.78 -2.59 -10.05
C GLU A 346 2.86 -3.59 -9.65
N HIS A 347 3.66 -3.32 -8.61
CA HIS A 347 4.64 -4.29 -8.12
C HIS A 347 4.01 -5.53 -7.48
N ILE A 348 2.88 -5.38 -6.78
CA ILE A 348 2.13 -6.52 -6.22
C ILE A 348 1.63 -7.41 -7.36
N ARG A 349 1.07 -6.82 -8.42
CA ARG A 349 0.62 -7.54 -9.63
C ARG A 349 1.78 -8.20 -10.36
N LEU A 350 2.88 -7.48 -10.60
CA LEU A 350 4.08 -8.04 -11.21
C LEU A 350 4.61 -9.24 -10.43
N ASN A 351 4.46 -9.27 -9.10
CA ASN A 351 4.87 -10.38 -8.24
C ASN A 351 3.83 -11.50 -8.13
N GLY A 352 2.66 -11.38 -8.75
CA GLY A 352 1.60 -12.39 -8.71
C GLY A 352 0.98 -12.58 -7.32
N LEU A 353 0.99 -11.53 -6.48
CA LEU A 353 0.43 -11.60 -5.14
C LEU A 353 -1.10 -11.38 -5.17
N PRO A 354 -1.90 -12.22 -4.50
CA PRO A 354 -3.36 -12.15 -4.54
C PRO A 354 -3.92 -11.03 -3.64
N LEU A 355 -3.84 -9.79 -4.13
CA LEU A 355 -4.41 -8.60 -3.50
C LEU A 355 -5.77 -8.26 -4.13
N LEU A 356 -6.80 -8.19 -3.29
CA LEU A 356 -8.08 -7.62 -3.65
C LEU A 356 -8.06 -6.17 -3.20
N ASP A 357 -7.82 -5.27 -4.14
CA ASP A 357 -7.70 -3.84 -3.86
C ASP A 357 -9.07 -3.28 -3.44
N SER A 358 -9.10 -2.58 -2.31
CA SER A 358 -10.30 -1.88 -1.82
C SER A 358 -10.59 -0.60 -2.60
N LYS A 359 -9.60 -0.04 -3.31
CA LYS A 359 -9.71 1.19 -4.10
C LYS A 359 -10.05 0.95 -5.57
N ALA A 360 -10.01 -0.31 -6.02
CA ALA A 360 -10.29 -0.65 -7.40
C ALA A 360 -11.79 -0.67 -7.65
N ASP A 361 -12.26 0.37 -8.33
CA ASP A 361 -13.58 0.39 -8.98
C ASP A 361 -13.51 -0.54 -10.19
N VAL A 362 -14.08 -1.73 -10.05
CA VAL A 362 -14.29 -2.61 -11.20
C VAL A 362 -15.72 -2.41 -11.64
N ILE A 363 -15.87 -1.84 -12.82
CA ILE A 363 -17.15 -1.78 -13.51
C ILE A 363 -17.39 -3.20 -14.02
N PHE A 364 -18.27 -3.92 -13.33
CA PHE A 364 -18.77 -5.21 -13.78
C PHE A 364 -19.96 -4.97 -14.71
N ASP A 365 -20.14 -5.84 -15.71
CA ASP A 365 -21.34 -5.78 -16.54
C ASP A 365 -22.58 -6.11 -15.67
N GLU A 366 -23.71 -5.45 -15.91
CA GLU A 366 -24.94 -5.60 -15.10
C GLU A 366 -25.50 -7.04 -15.07
N HIS A 367 -25.03 -7.91 -15.97
CA HIS A 367 -25.50 -9.28 -16.12
C HIS A 367 -24.62 -10.34 -15.44
N GLU A 368 -23.48 -9.95 -14.84
CA GLU A 368 -22.60 -10.91 -14.18
C GLU A 368 -23.09 -11.27 -12.77
N ALA A 369 -23.22 -12.56 -12.54
CA ALA A 369 -23.71 -13.11 -11.28
C ALA A 369 -22.62 -13.90 -10.54
N ALA A 370 -22.87 -14.17 -9.26
CA ALA A 370 -22.01 -15.02 -8.44
C ALA A 370 -21.76 -16.40 -9.07
N SER A 371 -22.71 -16.91 -9.87
CA SER A 371 -22.57 -18.16 -10.62
C SER A 371 -21.43 -18.18 -11.63
N ASP A 372 -21.02 -17.02 -12.15
CA ASP A 372 -20.01 -16.95 -13.21
C ASP A 372 -18.58 -17.04 -12.64
N ALA A 373 -18.40 -16.61 -11.40
CA ALA A 373 -17.11 -16.64 -10.69
C ALA A 373 -16.94 -17.83 -9.73
N MET A 374 -17.99 -18.65 -9.52
CA MET A 374 -17.94 -19.74 -8.55
C MET A 374 -17.28 -21.00 -9.10
N VAL A 375 -16.60 -21.73 -8.21
CA VAL A 375 -16.20 -23.12 -8.49
C VAL A 375 -17.37 -24.03 -8.13
N SER A 376 -17.98 -24.65 -9.14
CA SER A 376 -19.11 -25.58 -8.99
C SER A 376 -18.74 -27.05 -9.22
N ARG A 377 -17.61 -27.32 -9.90
CA ARG A 377 -17.15 -28.69 -10.20
C ARG A 377 -16.32 -29.26 -9.05
N ASP A 378 -16.52 -30.55 -8.77
CA ASP A 378 -15.78 -31.34 -7.77
C ASP A 378 -15.81 -30.75 -6.34
N LEU A 379 -16.96 -30.22 -5.92
CA LEU A 379 -17.16 -29.74 -4.56
C LEU A 379 -16.96 -30.88 -3.55
N GLN A 380 -15.90 -30.77 -2.76
CA GLN A 380 -15.63 -31.67 -1.65
C GLN A 380 -16.39 -31.18 -0.42
N VAL A 381 -17.42 -31.94 -0.04
CA VAL A 381 -18.33 -31.63 1.07
C VAL A 381 -18.29 -32.75 2.11
N LEU A 382 -18.64 -32.41 3.35
CA LEU A 382 -18.89 -33.37 4.44
C LEU A 382 -20.39 -33.43 4.71
N THR A 383 -20.96 -34.61 4.94
CA THR A 383 -22.36 -34.73 5.37
C THR A 383 -22.49 -34.59 6.88
N GLN A 384 -23.65 -34.14 7.35
CA GLN A 384 -23.89 -33.94 8.78
C GLN A 384 -23.82 -35.26 9.59
N ALA A 385 -24.23 -36.38 8.98
CA ALA A 385 -24.07 -37.75 9.48
C ALA A 385 -23.65 -38.72 8.38
N GLY A 386 -23.22 -39.91 8.80
CA GLY A 386 -22.81 -41.01 7.93
C GLY A 386 -21.37 -40.93 7.45
N GLU A 387 -20.62 -39.89 7.81
CA GLU A 387 -19.17 -39.84 7.58
C GLU A 387 -18.46 -40.63 8.67
N THR A 388 -17.55 -41.52 8.28
CA THR A 388 -16.67 -42.24 9.21
C THR A 388 -15.34 -41.52 9.37
N LEU A 389 -14.61 -41.81 10.44
CA LEU A 389 -13.27 -41.27 10.65
C LEU A 389 -12.34 -41.59 9.46
N ARG A 390 -12.43 -42.80 8.87
CA ARG A 390 -11.70 -43.18 7.66
C ARG A 390 -12.01 -42.26 6.48
N SER A 391 -13.29 -41.97 6.22
CA SER A 391 -13.71 -41.07 5.12
C SER A 391 -13.13 -39.67 5.31
N VAL A 392 -13.23 -39.11 6.53
CA VAL A 392 -12.69 -37.78 6.84
C VAL A 392 -11.16 -37.77 6.69
N GLN A 393 -10.45 -38.79 7.18
CA GLN A 393 -9.00 -38.90 7.04
C GLN A 393 -8.59 -39.04 5.57
N GLU A 394 -9.29 -39.85 4.78
CA GLU A 394 -9.04 -40.01 3.35
C GLU A 394 -9.26 -38.70 2.59
N LEU A 395 -10.34 -37.97 2.91
CA LEU A 395 -10.59 -36.63 2.37
C LEU A 395 -9.44 -35.67 2.71
N LEU A 396 -8.96 -35.70 3.95
CA LEU A 396 -7.82 -34.89 4.41
C LEU A 396 -6.51 -35.30 3.71
N HIS A 397 -6.30 -36.58 3.40
CA HIS A 397 -5.12 -37.03 2.66
C HIS A 397 -5.17 -36.69 1.17
N ARG A 398 -6.35 -36.80 0.55
CA ARG A 398 -6.56 -36.55 -0.88
C ARG A 398 -6.54 -35.06 -1.23
N THR A 399 -6.97 -34.20 -0.31
CA THR A 399 -7.14 -32.76 -0.57
C THR A 399 -6.18 -31.89 0.24
N THR A 400 -5.81 -30.74 -0.32
CA THR A 400 -5.02 -29.71 0.37
C THR A 400 -5.87 -28.50 0.79
N PHE A 401 -7.20 -28.65 0.81
CA PHE A 401 -8.12 -27.57 1.12
C PHE A 401 -8.06 -27.17 2.61
N LYS A 402 -8.30 -25.88 2.90
CA LYS A 402 -8.19 -25.34 4.27
C LYS A 402 -9.49 -25.46 5.08
N GLY A 403 -10.58 -25.89 4.46
CA GLY A 403 -11.85 -26.15 5.10
C GLY A 403 -12.85 -26.68 4.09
N PHE A 404 -13.99 -27.13 4.62
CA PHE A 404 -15.00 -27.89 3.90
C PHE A 404 -16.39 -27.42 4.35
N PRO A 405 -17.34 -27.22 3.42
CA PRO A 405 -18.73 -27.02 3.77
C PRO A 405 -19.33 -28.34 4.30
N VAL A 406 -20.23 -28.22 5.25
CA VAL A 406 -21.02 -29.32 5.80
C VAL A 406 -22.44 -29.19 5.28
N VAL A 407 -22.96 -30.28 4.70
CA VAL A 407 -24.30 -30.35 4.10
C VAL A 407 -25.17 -31.41 4.77
N THR A 408 -26.49 -31.33 4.61
CA THR A 408 -27.42 -32.32 5.16
C THR A 408 -27.20 -33.72 4.57
N SER A 409 -27.13 -33.82 3.25
CA SER A 409 -26.89 -35.04 2.50
C SER A 409 -26.22 -34.70 1.16
N ARG A 410 -25.56 -35.68 0.53
CA ARG A 410 -24.99 -35.53 -0.82
C ARG A 410 -26.06 -35.34 -1.90
N GLU A 411 -27.30 -35.72 -1.61
CA GLU A 411 -28.44 -35.54 -2.52
C GLU A 411 -29.07 -34.15 -2.38
N ASP A 412 -29.36 -33.74 -1.14
CA ASP A 412 -30.03 -32.46 -0.85
C ASP A 412 -29.09 -31.25 -0.95
N MET A 413 -27.80 -31.45 -0.62
CA MET A 413 -26.76 -30.41 -0.63
C MET A 413 -27.10 -29.15 0.18
N ILE A 414 -28.03 -29.20 1.12
CA ILE A 414 -28.42 -28.04 1.94
C ILE A 414 -27.28 -27.70 2.91
N VAL A 415 -26.85 -26.44 2.94
CA VAL A 415 -25.74 -26.00 3.79
C VAL A 415 -26.14 -25.98 5.27
N VAL A 416 -25.42 -26.73 6.10
CA VAL A 416 -25.56 -26.76 7.56
C VAL A 416 -24.49 -25.90 8.22
N GLY A 417 -23.28 -25.87 7.65
CA GLY A 417 -22.18 -25.09 8.21
C GLY A 417 -20.88 -25.21 7.43
N TYR A 418 -19.79 -24.77 8.05
CA TYR A 418 -18.44 -24.86 7.50
C TYR A 418 -17.43 -25.23 8.58
N ILE A 419 -16.52 -26.14 8.26
CA ILE A 419 -15.48 -26.59 9.19
C ILE A 419 -14.08 -26.38 8.60
N ARG A 420 -13.16 -25.87 9.43
CA ARG A 420 -11.77 -25.66 9.04
C ARG A 420 -10.97 -26.95 9.17
N ARG A 421 -10.06 -27.19 8.23
CA ARG A 421 -9.14 -28.34 8.26
C ARG A 421 -8.31 -28.41 9.53
N GLU A 422 -7.82 -27.28 10.02
CA GLU A 422 -7.02 -27.22 11.24
C GLU A 422 -7.80 -27.70 12.47
N ILE A 423 -9.11 -27.45 12.50
CA ILE A 423 -9.99 -27.90 13.57
C ILE A 423 -10.19 -29.41 13.47
N LEU A 424 -10.48 -29.93 12.27
CA LEU A 424 -10.61 -31.37 12.02
C LEU A 424 -9.38 -32.12 12.53
N LEU A 425 -8.18 -31.70 12.12
CA LEU A 425 -6.93 -32.33 12.53
C LEU A 425 -6.73 -32.29 14.04
N ARG A 426 -6.95 -31.13 14.69
CA ARG A 426 -6.78 -31.00 16.15
C ARG A 426 -7.74 -31.88 16.94
N VAL A 427 -8.99 -32.01 16.49
CA VAL A 427 -9.99 -32.84 17.17
C VAL A 427 -9.64 -34.31 17.00
N ILE A 428 -9.26 -34.74 15.78
CA ILE A 428 -8.80 -36.10 15.50
C ILE A 428 -7.54 -36.44 16.31
N ASP A 429 -6.55 -35.55 16.34
CA ASP A 429 -5.30 -35.76 17.08
C ASP A 429 -5.59 -35.90 18.59
N LYS A 430 -6.43 -35.03 19.16
CA LYS A 430 -6.80 -35.09 20.58
C LYS A 430 -7.56 -36.37 20.91
N ALA A 431 -8.48 -36.77 20.04
CA ALA A 431 -9.25 -37.98 20.21
C ALA A 431 -8.37 -39.24 20.10
N SER A 432 -7.40 -39.24 19.17
CA SER A 432 -6.44 -40.34 19.02
C SER A 432 -5.56 -40.55 20.26
N GLN A 433 -5.28 -39.48 21.02
CA GLN A 433 -4.50 -39.54 22.25
C GLN A 433 -5.29 -40.10 23.44
N THR A 434 -6.62 -40.02 23.42
CA THR A 434 -7.49 -40.57 24.47
C THR A 434 -7.77 -42.07 24.29
N GLY A 435 -7.40 -42.67 23.16
CA GLY A 435 -7.19 -44.13 23.04
C GLY A 435 -8.37 -45.00 22.58
N GLU A 436 -9.48 -44.43 22.12
CA GLU A 436 -10.72 -45.19 21.88
C GLU A 436 -11.28 -45.13 20.44
N LEU A 437 -10.54 -44.58 19.47
CA LEU A 437 -11.08 -44.48 18.10
C LEU A 437 -10.66 -45.63 17.19
N THR A 438 -11.67 -46.23 16.55
CA THR A 438 -11.49 -47.12 15.41
C THR A 438 -11.68 -46.34 14.11
N SER A 439 -11.17 -46.86 12.99
CA SER A 439 -11.33 -46.21 11.68
C SER A 439 -12.78 -46.05 11.23
N ASP A 440 -13.69 -46.84 11.79
CA ASP A 440 -15.11 -46.87 11.42
C ASP A 440 -15.98 -46.08 12.41
N THR A 441 -15.37 -45.40 13.39
CA THR A 441 -16.08 -44.49 14.31
C THR A 441 -16.85 -43.42 13.52
N PRO A 442 -18.18 -43.28 13.75
CA PRO A 442 -18.99 -42.27 13.09
C PRO A 442 -18.58 -40.86 13.54
N CYS A 443 -18.62 -39.91 12.61
CA CYS A 443 -18.31 -38.51 12.82
C CYS A 443 -19.59 -37.68 12.69
N VAL A 444 -19.93 -36.94 13.73
CA VAL A 444 -21.17 -36.13 13.79
C VAL A 444 -20.83 -34.66 13.64
N PHE A 445 -21.54 -33.98 12.75
CA PHE A 445 -21.36 -32.54 12.53
C PHE A 445 -22.57 -31.69 12.95
N SER A 446 -23.73 -32.29 13.23
CA SER A 446 -24.94 -31.58 13.69
C SER A 446 -25.31 -31.93 15.15
N ARG A 447 -25.86 -30.96 15.90
CA ARG A 447 -26.35 -31.20 17.27
C ARG A 447 -27.61 -32.05 17.31
N GLU A 448 -28.50 -31.87 16.35
CA GLU A 448 -29.75 -32.66 16.27
C GLU A 448 -29.44 -34.14 16.08
N GLN A 449 -28.39 -34.45 15.31
CA GLN A 449 -27.95 -35.83 15.11
C GLN A 449 -27.18 -36.39 16.30
N ARG A 450 -26.47 -35.54 17.03
CA ARG A 450 -25.89 -35.92 18.31
C ARG A 450 -26.97 -36.33 19.31
N GLU A 451 -28.07 -35.58 19.39
CA GLU A 451 -29.20 -35.94 20.29
C GLU A 451 -29.82 -37.29 19.89
N LEU A 452 -29.91 -37.58 18.60
CA LEU A 452 -30.38 -38.88 18.08
C LEU A 452 -29.39 -40.04 18.36
N GLU A 453 -28.09 -39.81 18.23
CA GLU A 453 -27.07 -40.84 18.52
C GLU A 453 -26.84 -41.03 20.02
N GLU A 454 -27.09 -40.01 20.87
CA GLU A 454 -27.06 -40.16 22.33
C GLU A 454 -28.21 -41.05 22.87
N GLU A 455 -29.33 -41.17 22.12
CA GLU A 455 -30.40 -42.12 22.44
C GLU A 455 -30.02 -43.58 22.13
N ASP A 456 -29.09 -43.79 21.18
CA ASP A 456 -28.48 -45.09 20.85
C ASP A 456 -27.21 -45.30 21.71
N GLU A 457 -27.35 -45.75 22.96
CA GLU A 457 -26.28 -45.94 23.98
C GLU A 457 -25.06 -46.84 23.58
N GLN A 458 -24.89 -47.21 22.31
CA GLN A 458 -24.02 -48.31 21.85
C GLN A 458 -22.89 -47.94 20.88
N GLN A 459 -22.72 -46.68 20.46
CA GLN A 459 -21.61 -46.29 19.57
C GLN A 459 -20.81 -45.09 20.07
N ASP A 460 -19.50 -45.27 20.19
CA ASP A 460 -18.57 -44.15 20.34
C ASP A 460 -18.55 -43.33 19.05
N PHE A 461 -18.95 -42.06 19.13
CA PHE A 461 -18.95 -41.12 18.00
C PHE A 461 -18.00 -39.94 18.24
N LEU A 462 -17.48 -39.36 17.16
CA LEU A 462 -16.62 -38.19 17.20
C LEU A 462 -17.41 -36.91 16.88
N ASP A 463 -17.66 -36.09 17.90
CA ASP A 463 -18.44 -34.86 17.78
C ASP A 463 -17.62 -33.67 17.27
N PHE A 464 -17.98 -33.16 16.08
CA PHE A 464 -17.47 -31.93 15.48
C PHE A 464 -18.45 -30.75 15.57
N SER A 465 -19.70 -30.96 16.02
CA SER A 465 -20.80 -30.00 15.98
C SER A 465 -20.56 -28.72 16.77
N ASN A 466 -19.71 -28.79 17.80
CA ASN A 466 -19.32 -27.65 18.64
C ASN A 466 -18.15 -26.85 18.06
N PHE A 467 -17.42 -27.40 17.08
CA PHE A 467 -16.26 -26.75 16.48
C PHE A 467 -16.53 -26.20 15.07
N MET A 468 -17.70 -26.51 14.50
CA MET A 468 -18.17 -26.02 13.21
C MET A 468 -18.71 -24.59 13.29
N GLU A 469 -18.50 -23.82 12.22
CA GLU A 469 -19.14 -22.53 11.99
C GLU A 469 -20.54 -22.75 11.41
N ARG A 470 -21.60 -22.50 12.20
CA ARG A 470 -23.01 -22.79 11.83
C ARG A 470 -23.64 -21.75 10.91
N SER A 471 -23.09 -20.54 10.90
CA SER A 471 -23.58 -19.44 10.08
C SER A 471 -22.46 -19.00 9.14
N PRO A 472 -22.05 -19.84 8.16
CA PRO A 472 -21.10 -19.41 7.15
C PRO A 472 -21.71 -18.27 6.31
N ASN A 473 -20.86 -17.49 5.68
CA ASN A 473 -21.33 -16.41 4.80
C ASN A 473 -21.84 -17.03 3.48
N LEU A 474 -23.14 -16.83 3.22
CA LEU A 474 -23.86 -17.34 2.07
C LEU A 474 -24.21 -16.21 1.10
N VAL A 475 -24.18 -16.51 -0.20
CA VAL A 475 -24.65 -15.61 -1.25
C VAL A 475 -25.48 -16.39 -2.26
N PHE A 476 -26.56 -15.78 -2.76
CA PHE A 476 -27.37 -16.36 -3.83
C PHE A 476 -26.61 -16.44 -5.14
N HIS A 477 -26.82 -17.48 -5.93
CA HIS A 477 -26.16 -17.64 -7.23
C HIS A 477 -26.45 -16.49 -8.22
N THR A 478 -27.60 -15.82 -8.11
CA THR A 478 -28.00 -14.66 -8.93
C THR A 478 -27.46 -13.32 -8.41
N ALA A 479 -26.79 -13.30 -7.26
CA ALA A 479 -26.32 -12.05 -6.68
C ALA A 479 -25.30 -11.37 -7.62
N PRO A 480 -25.39 -10.05 -7.84
CA PRO A 480 -24.44 -9.33 -8.67
C PRO A 480 -23.01 -9.51 -8.15
N ILE A 481 -22.07 -9.78 -9.06
CA ILE A 481 -20.67 -10.00 -8.70
C ILE A 481 -20.05 -8.79 -7.97
N ALA A 482 -20.51 -7.58 -8.28
CA ALA A 482 -20.11 -6.35 -7.59
C ALA A 482 -20.38 -6.43 -6.08
N SER A 483 -21.58 -6.87 -5.69
CA SER A 483 -21.97 -7.04 -4.28
C SER A 483 -21.18 -8.16 -3.60
N VAL A 484 -20.86 -9.24 -4.33
CA VAL A 484 -19.98 -10.32 -3.84
C VAL A 484 -18.59 -9.76 -3.50
N VAL A 485 -18.02 -8.98 -4.42
CA VAL A 485 -16.70 -8.37 -4.26
C VAL A 485 -16.69 -7.37 -3.10
N GLU A 486 -17.69 -6.52 -2.97
CA GLU A 486 -17.84 -5.63 -1.81
C GLU A 486 -17.95 -6.39 -0.50
N MET A 487 -18.73 -7.48 -0.45
CA MET A 487 -18.85 -8.32 0.73
C MET A 487 -17.50 -8.95 1.12
N VAL A 488 -16.77 -9.52 0.16
CA VAL A 488 -15.45 -10.10 0.41
C VAL A 488 -14.44 -9.05 0.87
N ARG A 489 -14.47 -7.84 0.28
CA ARG A 489 -13.61 -6.72 0.66
C ARG A 489 -13.93 -6.19 2.06
N GLY A 490 -15.18 -5.85 2.31
CA GLY A 490 -15.65 -5.19 3.54
C GLY A 490 -15.53 -6.08 4.77
N LEU A 491 -15.91 -7.36 4.64
CA LEU A 491 -15.82 -8.33 5.74
C LEU A 491 -14.45 -9.02 5.80
N GLY A 492 -13.61 -8.90 4.75
CA GLY A 492 -12.31 -9.55 4.68
C GLY A 492 -12.40 -11.08 4.60
N LEU A 493 -13.43 -11.59 3.90
CA LEU A 493 -13.71 -13.02 3.81
C LEU A 493 -12.64 -13.77 2.99
N ARG A 494 -12.43 -15.04 3.32
CA ARG A 494 -11.53 -15.93 2.56
C ARG A 494 -12.27 -16.75 1.51
N TYR A 495 -13.53 -17.04 1.78
CA TYR A 495 -14.42 -17.84 0.96
C TYR A 495 -15.87 -17.35 1.16
N LEU A 496 -16.71 -17.62 0.18
CA LEU A 496 -18.16 -17.46 0.21
C LEU A 496 -18.80 -18.72 -0.35
N LEU A 497 -19.88 -19.19 0.29
CA LEU A 497 -20.65 -20.31 -0.21
C LEU A 497 -21.79 -19.77 -1.08
N VAL A 498 -21.94 -20.32 -2.27
CA VAL A 498 -22.98 -19.92 -3.23
C VAL A 498 -24.13 -20.92 -3.15
N THR A 499 -25.34 -20.41 -2.94
CA THR A 499 -26.52 -21.25 -2.75
C THR A 499 -27.68 -20.90 -3.68
N GLU A 500 -28.50 -21.92 -3.94
CA GLU A 500 -29.79 -21.82 -4.64
C GLU A 500 -30.84 -22.51 -3.76
N GLY A 501 -31.78 -21.74 -3.20
CA GLY A 501 -32.78 -22.28 -2.27
C GLY A 501 -32.18 -22.99 -1.05
N GLY A 502 -30.99 -22.57 -0.59
CA GLY A 502 -30.27 -23.20 0.53
C GLY A 502 -29.37 -24.38 0.13
N ARG A 503 -29.48 -24.89 -1.10
CA ARG A 503 -28.59 -25.92 -1.66
C ARG A 503 -27.27 -25.31 -2.07
N LEU A 504 -26.16 -25.96 -1.75
CA LEU A 504 -24.82 -25.56 -2.14
C LEU A 504 -24.59 -25.84 -3.62
N VAL A 505 -24.38 -24.78 -4.40
CA VAL A 505 -24.12 -24.85 -5.84
C VAL A 505 -22.64 -24.59 -6.15
N GLY A 506 -21.96 -23.80 -5.31
CA GLY A 506 -20.56 -23.46 -5.53
C GLY A 506 -19.87 -22.83 -4.34
N ILE A 507 -18.56 -22.65 -4.47
CA ILE A 507 -17.74 -21.89 -3.52
C ILE A 507 -16.95 -20.86 -4.31
N ILE A 508 -16.98 -19.62 -3.83
CA ILE A 508 -16.17 -18.52 -4.35
C ILE A 508 -15.02 -18.31 -3.37
N LYS A 509 -13.77 -18.54 -3.82
CA LYS A 509 -12.58 -18.17 -3.05
C LYS A 509 -12.11 -16.77 -3.47
N LYS A 510 -11.36 -16.10 -2.59
CA LYS A 510 -10.72 -14.82 -2.92
C LYS A 510 -9.89 -14.89 -4.22
N LYS A 511 -9.22 -16.02 -4.48
CA LYS A 511 -8.41 -16.19 -5.70
C LYS A 511 -9.26 -16.23 -6.96
N ASP A 512 -10.38 -16.94 -6.91
CA ASP A 512 -11.29 -17.09 -8.06
C ASP A 512 -11.85 -15.71 -8.46
N LEU A 513 -12.22 -14.87 -7.48
CA LEU A 513 -12.63 -13.49 -7.73
C LEU A 513 -11.52 -12.64 -8.37
N LEU A 514 -10.28 -12.82 -7.94
CA LEU A 514 -9.15 -12.08 -8.50
C LEU A 514 -8.87 -12.48 -9.95
N GLU A 515 -8.94 -13.77 -10.25
CA GLU A 515 -8.78 -14.30 -11.61
C GLU A 515 -9.91 -13.78 -12.51
N HIS A 516 -11.16 -13.78 -12.02
CA HIS A 516 -12.31 -13.22 -12.72
C HIS A 516 -12.14 -11.73 -13.01
N MET A 517 -11.75 -10.94 -12.01
CA MET A 517 -11.49 -9.51 -12.17
C MET A 517 -10.34 -9.22 -13.16
N GLU A 518 -9.28 -10.02 -13.14
CA GLU A 518 -8.16 -9.85 -14.07
C GLU A 518 -8.57 -10.19 -15.52
N TYR A 519 -9.40 -11.22 -15.69
CA TYR A 519 -9.98 -11.58 -16.98
C TYR A 519 -10.81 -10.43 -17.56
N HIS A 520 -11.71 -9.86 -16.77
CA HIS A 520 -12.52 -8.70 -17.18
C HIS A 520 -11.65 -7.49 -17.53
N ARG A 521 -10.64 -7.19 -16.72
CA ARG A 521 -9.75 -6.06 -17.00
C ARG A 521 -9.01 -6.19 -18.32
N LYS A 522 -8.60 -7.40 -18.70
CA LYS A 522 -7.97 -7.66 -20.01
C LYS A 522 -8.96 -7.46 -21.15
N LEU A 523 -10.19 -7.95 -21.00
CA LEU A 523 -11.26 -7.74 -21.98
C LEU A 523 -11.58 -6.25 -22.18
N THR A 524 -11.70 -5.47 -21.11
CA THR A 524 -11.95 -4.03 -21.21
C THR A 524 -10.82 -3.32 -21.95
N LYS A 525 -9.55 -3.67 -21.66
CA LYS A 525 -8.39 -3.10 -22.36
C LYS A 525 -8.40 -3.39 -23.86
N LEU A 526 -8.69 -4.63 -24.24
CA LEU A 526 -8.80 -5.02 -25.65
C LEU A 526 -9.92 -4.25 -26.35
N ARG A 527 -11.10 -4.13 -25.72
CA ARG A 527 -12.22 -3.34 -26.27
C ARG A 527 -11.87 -1.86 -26.44
N THR A 528 -11.14 -1.27 -25.49
CA THR A 528 -10.71 0.14 -25.62
C THR A 528 -9.68 0.33 -26.73
N GLU A 529 -8.73 -0.59 -26.90
CA GLU A 529 -7.72 -0.55 -27.96
C GLU A 529 -8.31 -0.78 -29.36
N GLU A 530 -9.42 -1.53 -29.47
CA GLU A 530 -10.16 -1.69 -30.74
C GLU A 530 -11.04 -0.47 -31.09
N SER A 531 -11.39 0.35 -30.09
CA SER A 531 -12.25 1.54 -30.25
C SER A 531 -11.49 2.85 -30.49
N SER A 532 -10.18 2.86 -30.24
CA SER A 532 -9.25 3.99 -30.43
C SER A 532 -8.44 3.83 -31.70
#